data_AF-A0AAW6RKZ7-F1
#
_entry.id   AF-A0AAW6RKZ7-F1
#
_cell.length_a   1.000
_cell.length_b   1.000
_cell.length_c   1.000
_cell.angle_alpha   90.00
_cell.angle_beta   90.00
_cell.angle_gamma   90.00
#
_symmetry.space_group_name_H-M   'P 1'
#
loop_
_entity.id
_entity.type
_entity.pdbx_description
1 polymer ?
#
loop_
_entity_poly.entity_id
_entity_poly.type
_entity_poly.pdbx_seq_one_letter_code
_entity_poly.pdbx_strand_id
1 'polypeptide(L)'
;MALTPCGQHSASPHAAGQAAGADLTPAQQQACKHNENLRQQLNPQDWSQVLYQIGKNTKKLEGATFSKGIVTLKGDKEALAGAAYDKALKEKPKETPKNYLRLSTHNVGPNPNSQSTMSDEMAQKINKKHGASINFEQISNYEGGQALRGYVPWWPIIKSISKNGAITVLLNFHKNNDGSLATTKDGYKILDGSSQSGVTIGTGVDLGQQEPTAYKKRLKDFEVSQELIDKLEPYMHLKRAEAAEYLLAHPLTLTKKEADLLDAEMKDDHLKNTIAEYNGIVKGIKKHRAFKELSSAEQTILFSRHYQDGNIKKGASREIAESLAQGLVQNALDKLNTKHYRDDSHKNRIPLEHADLQAWFNTINAEEYKVKQDDEKAAPASADQTPAQPQTPAPSAHPGQRHRK
;
A
#
# COMPACT_ATOMS: atom_id res chain seq x y z
N MET A 1 32.81 12.65 -26.87
CA MET A 1 32.39 13.11 -28.22
C MET A 1 30.89 13.35 -28.18
N ALA A 2 30.44 14.50 -28.67
CA ALA A 2 29.09 15.02 -28.42
C ALA A 2 28.04 14.39 -29.34
N LEU A 3 27.05 13.73 -28.76
CA LEU A 3 25.77 13.44 -29.42
C LEU A 3 24.60 13.59 -28.44
N THR A 4 23.81 14.64 -28.69
CA THR A 4 22.37 14.86 -28.43
C THR A 4 22.02 16.01 -29.39
N PRO A 5 20.88 16.03 -30.10
CA PRO A 5 19.54 15.91 -29.52
C PRO A 5 18.65 14.81 -30.11
N CYS A 6 18.99 14.14 -31.22
CA CYS A 6 18.22 13.00 -31.75
C CYS A 6 19.09 11.92 -32.45
N GLY A 7 20.34 11.73 -32.01
CA GLY A 7 21.22 10.61 -32.41
C GLY A 7 21.38 9.63 -31.23
N GLN A 8 21.23 8.33 -31.48
CA GLN A 8 21.09 7.27 -30.47
C GLN A 8 22.26 7.15 -29.48
N HIS A 9 22.00 6.72 -28.24
CA HIS A 9 22.83 5.73 -27.53
C HIS A 9 22.05 4.91 -26.47
N SER A 10 22.22 3.59 -26.60
CA SER A 10 22.06 2.45 -25.67
C SER A 10 20.95 2.47 -24.61
N ALA A 11 19.77 1.95 -25.00
CA ALA A 11 19.03 1.04 -24.13
C ALA A 11 19.50 -0.41 -24.41
N SER A 12 19.53 -1.25 -23.39
CA SER A 12 19.87 -2.68 -23.31
C SER A 12 19.74 -3.56 -24.58
N PRO A 13 20.51 -4.67 -24.69
CA PRO A 13 20.95 -5.32 -25.93
C PRO A 13 19.90 -6.00 -26.82
N HIS A 14 18.60 -5.79 -26.62
CA HIS A 14 17.55 -6.51 -27.34
C HIS A 14 16.83 -5.72 -28.45
N ALA A 15 17.31 -4.55 -28.87
CA ALA A 15 16.70 -3.85 -30.00
C ALA A 15 17.70 -2.93 -30.75
N ALA A 16 18.77 -3.49 -31.30
CA ALA A 16 19.64 -2.79 -32.25
C ALA A 16 19.25 -3.14 -33.68
N GLY A 17 18.16 -2.56 -34.18
CA GLY A 17 17.84 -2.53 -35.61
C GLY A 17 18.23 -1.16 -36.19
N GLN A 18 19.27 -1.13 -37.02
CA GLN A 18 19.64 0.05 -37.80
C GLN A 18 18.52 0.35 -38.82
N ALA A 19 17.98 1.57 -38.80
CA ALA A 19 17.15 2.09 -39.88
C ALA A 19 17.50 3.56 -40.15
N ALA A 20 18.08 3.81 -41.32
CA ALA A 20 18.32 5.14 -41.88
C ALA A 20 17.05 5.69 -42.56
N GLY A 21 16.86 7.02 -42.53
CA GLY A 21 16.02 7.74 -43.51
C GLY A 21 14.61 8.20 -43.08
N ALA A 22 14.55 9.28 -42.28
CA ALA A 22 13.56 10.38 -42.33
C ALA A 22 13.97 11.42 -41.29
N ASP A 23 14.06 12.69 -41.68
CA ASP A 23 14.29 13.80 -40.75
C ASP A 23 13.02 14.05 -39.93
N LEU A 24 13.17 14.17 -38.61
CA LEU A 24 12.05 14.40 -37.70
C LEU A 24 11.34 15.71 -38.07
N THR A 25 10.01 15.71 -38.07
CA THR A 25 9.23 16.96 -38.24
C THR A 25 9.55 17.95 -37.10
N PRO A 26 9.32 19.27 -37.26
CA PRO A 26 9.56 20.24 -36.19
C PRO A 26 8.84 19.87 -34.87
N ALA A 27 7.64 19.30 -34.96
CA ALA A 27 6.89 18.85 -33.78
C ALA A 27 7.49 17.60 -33.13
N GLN A 28 8.04 16.68 -33.92
CA GLN A 28 8.82 15.54 -33.40
C GLN A 28 10.17 15.99 -32.82
N GLN A 29 10.83 17.01 -33.38
CA GLN A 29 12.05 17.57 -32.78
C GLN A 29 11.76 18.19 -31.41
N GLN A 30 10.62 18.88 -31.26
CA GLN A 30 10.18 19.39 -29.96
C GLN A 30 9.87 18.26 -28.97
N ALA A 31 9.18 17.21 -29.41
CA ALA A 31 8.93 16.02 -28.59
C ALA A 31 10.24 15.32 -28.16
N CYS A 32 11.23 15.27 -29.05
CA CYS A 32 12.54 14.66 -28.82
C CYS A 32 13.27 15.45 -27.73
N LYS A 33 13.31 16.77 -27.85
CA LYS A 33 13.88 17.67 -26.82
C LYS A 33 13.15 17.57 -25.49
N HIS A 34 11.82 17.44 -25.50
CA HIS A 34 11.02 17.22 -24.29
C HIS A 34 11.41 15.91 -23.59
N ASN A 35 11.48 14.80 -24.34
CA ASN A 35 11.86 13.50 -23.80
C ASN A 35 13.31 13.50 -23.27
N GLU A 36 14.21 14.22 -23.94
CA GLU A 36 15.59 14.38 -23.49
C GLU A 36 15.68 15.19 -22.19
N ASN A 37 14.93 16.30 -22.08
CA ASN A 37 14.83 17.07 -20.84
C ASN A 37 14.26 16.23 -19.70
N LEU A 38 13.30 15.35 -19.99
CA LEU A 38 12.73 14.43 -19.03
C LEU A 38 13.77 13.39 -18.58
N ARG A 39 14.50 12.79 -19.52
CA ARG A 39 15.59 11.85 -19.25
C ARG A 39 16.65 12.45 -18.33
N GLN A 40 17.06 13.70 -18.59
CA GLN A 40 18.09 14.39 -17.80
C GLN A 40 17.63 14.71 -16.37
N GLN A 41 16.33 14.79 -16.11
CA GLN A 41 15.79 15.05 -14.78
C GLN A 41 15.72 13.81 -13.88
N LEU A 42 15.80 12.63 -14.47
CA LEU A 42 15.64 11.34 -13.80
C LEU A 42 16.99 10.65 -13.62
N ASN A 43 17.09 9.81 -12.59
CA ASN A 43 18.19 8.86 -12.51
C ASN A 43 18.18 7.98 -13.78
N PRO A 44 19.34 7.66 -14.40
CA PRO A 44 19.40 6.81 -15.59
C PRO A 44 18.62 5.49 -15.46
N GLN A 45 18.67 4.87 -14.28
CA GLN A 45 17.94 3.64 -13.98
C GLN A 45 16.42 3.85 -13.99
N ASP A 46 15.93 4.97 -13.42
CA ASP A 46 14.50 5.31 -13.44
C ASP A 46 14.02 5.58 -14.88
N TRP A 47 14.87 6.18 -15.72
CA TRP A 47 14.59 6.36 -17.15
C TRP A 47 14.51 5.03 -17.90
N SER A 48 15.41 4.08 -17.64
CA SER A 48 15.34 2.73 -18.21
C SER A 48 13.99 2.06 -17.91
N GLN A 49 13.46 2.27 -16.70
CA GLN A 49 12.15 1.73 -16.32
C GLN A 49 10.97 2.44 -16.97
N VAL A 50 11.05 3.76 -17.19
CA VAL A 50 10.07 4.48 -18.03
C VAL A 50 9.96 3.81 -19.40
N LEU A 51 11.11 3.53 -20.04
CA LEU A 51 11.14 2.87 -21.35
C LEU A 51 10.61 1.43 -21.30
N TYR A 52 10.97 0.66 -20.27
CA TYR A 52 10.44 -0.68 -20.07
C TYR A 52 8.91 -0.69 -19.93
N GLN A 53 8.34 0.20 -19.11
CA GLN A 53 6.89 0.31 -18.92
C GLN A 53 6.17 0.73 -20.20
N ILE A 54 6.76 1.62 -20.99
CA ILE A 54 6.25 1.93 -22.33
C ILE A 54 6.25 0.66 -23.17
N GLY A 55 7.36 -0.06 -23.25
CA GLY A 55 7.46 -1.33 -23.99
C GLY A 55 6.43 -2.38 -23.58
N LYS A 56 6.20 -2.55 -22.27
CA LYS A 56 5.21 -3.49 -21.73
C LYS A 56 3.78 -3.09 -22.11
N ASN A 57 3.47 -1.81 -22.00
CA ASN A 57 2.18 -1.28 -22.41
C ASN A 57 1.98 -1.35 -23.92
N THR A 58 3.04 -1.17 -24.71
CA THR A 58 2.97 -1.19 -26.17
C THR A 58 2.85 -2.57 -26.79
N LYS A 59 3.16 -3.66 -26.06
CA LYS A 59 2.75 -5.01 -26.48
C LYS A 59 1.22 -5.14 -26.62
N LYS A 60 0.44 -4.43 -25.78
CA LYS A 60 -1.03 -4.32 -25.93
C LYS A 60 -1.43 -3.34 -27.06
N LEU A 61 -0.49 -2.52 -27.52
CA LEU A 61 -0.66 -1.51 -28.57
C LEU A 61 0.19 -1.92 -29.78
N GLU A 62 -0.08 -3.09 -30.34
CA GLU A 62 0.70 -3.73 -31.41
C GLU A 62 1.50 -2.74 -32.27
N GLY A 63 2.83 -2.77 -32.12
CA GLY A 63 3.77 -2.15 -33.05
C GLY A 63 4.41 -0.81 -32.68
N ALA A 64 4.38 -0.36 -31.42
CA ALA A 64 5.17 0.82 -31.05
C ALA A 64 6.69 0.60 -31.07
N THR A 65 7.45 1.63 -31.45
CA THR A 65 8.93 1.64 -31.46
C THR A 65 9.47 2.87 -30.75
N PHE A 66 10.59 2.74 -30.04
CA PHE A 66 11.34 3.89 -29.51
C PHE A 66 12.61 4.08 -30.34
N SER A 67 12.72 5.22 -31.03
CA SER A 67 13.90 5.54 -31.84
C SER A 67 14.11 7.04 -31.86
N LYS A 68 15.38 7.48 -31.93
CA LYS A 68 15.76 8.90 -31.99
C LYS A 68 15.09 9.76 -30.88
N GLY A 69 14.92 9.21 -29.67
CA GLY A 69 14.29 9.92 -28.55
C GLY A 69 12.76 10.06 -28.64
N ILE A 70 12.11 9.39 -29.59
CA ILE A 70 10.66 9.46 -29.86
C ILE A 70 10.02 8.09 -29.76
N VAL A 71 8.82 8.02 -29.15
CA VAL A 71 7.96 6.84 -29.23
C VAL A 71 7.02 6.99 -30.42
N THR A 72 7.09 6.06 -31.36
CA THR A 72 6.16 5.94 -32.49
C THR A 72 5.19 4.81 -32.21
N LEU A 73 3.89 4.99 -32.48
CA LEU A 73 2.87 3.96 -32.34
C LEU A 73 2.46 3.48 -33.76
N LYS A 74 2.27 2.17 -34.00
CA LYS A 74 1.78 1.69 -35.31
C LYS A 74 0.24 1.70 -35.39
N GLY A 75 -0.27 1.99 -36.59
CA GLY A 75 -1.70 1.94 -36.98
C GLY A 75 -2.51 3.21 -36.67
N ASP A 76 -3.80 3.25 -37.01
CA ASP A 76 -4.74 4.37 -36.82
C ASP A 76 -4.97 4.80 -35.35
N LYS A 77 -4.24 4.19 -34.40
CA LYS A 77 -4.16 4.63 -33.01
C LYS A 77 -3.53 6.02 -32.86
N GLU A 78 -2.79 6.49 -33.88
CA GLU A 78 -2.33 7.89 -34.02
C GLU A 78 -3.49 8.87 -34.19
N ALA A 79 -4.56 8.50 -34.91
CA ALA A 79 -5.76 9.33 -35.11
C ALA A 79 -6.61 9.46 -33.83
N LEU A 80 -6.65 8.39 -33.02
CA LEU A 80 -7.37 8.36 -31.73
C LEU A 80 -6.71 9.26 -30.66
N ALA A 81 -5.38 9.31 -30.61
CA ALA A 81 -4.64 10.14 -29.65
C ALA A 81 -4.60 11.63 -30.06
N GLY A 82 -4.57 11.93 -31.36
CA GLY A 82 -4.50 13.29 -31.90
C GLY A 82 -5.81 14.08 -31.83
N ALA A 83 -6.94 13.48 -32.24
CA ALA A 83 -8.25 14.17 -32.26
C ALA A 83 -8.79 14.52 -30.86
N ALA A 84 -8.38 13.75 -29.84
CA ALA A 84 -8.74 13.99 -28.45
C ALA A 84 -8.05 15.21 -27.84
N TYR A 85 -6.80 15.47 -28.26
CA TYR A 85 -5.98 16.58 -27.79
C TYR A 85 -6.51 17.93 -28.28
N ASP A 86 -6.82 18.04 -29.58
CA ASP A 86 -7.31 19.27 -30.20
C ASP A 86 -8.71 19.67 -29.69
N LYS A 87 -9.52 18.70 -29.24
CA LYS A 87 -10.80 18.94 -28.55
C LYS A 87 -10.62 19.39 -27.10
N ALA A 88 -9.69 18.78 -26.36
CA ALA A 88 -9.42 19.12 -24.96
C ALA A 88 -8.87 20.55 -24.75
N LEU A 89 -8.05 21.03 -25.68
CA LEU A 89 -7.48 22.39 -25.65
C LEU A 89 -8.54 23.49 -25.83
N LYS A 90 -9.64 23.19 -26.54
CA LYS A 90 -10.76 24.12 -26.73
C LYS A 90 -11.73 24.14 -25.54
N GLU A 91 -11.88 23.05 -24.79
CA GLU A 91 -12.99 22.86 -23.83
C GLU A 91 -12.60 22.90 -22.33
N LYS A 92 -11.31 22.83 -21.96
CA LYS A 92 -10.80 22.90 -20.56
C LYS A 92 -11.63 22.11 -19.50
N PRO A 93 -11.84 20.79 -19.64
CA PRO A 93 -12.68 20.03 -18.71
C PRO A 93 -12.03 19.82 -17.32
N LYS A 94 -12.87 19.70 -16.27
CA LYS A 94 -12.46 19.46 -14.87
C LYS A 94 -11.85 18.08 -14.61
N GLU A 95 -11.96 17.13 -15.54
CA GLU A 95 -11.33 15.81 -15.49
C GLU A 95 -10.53 15.52 -16.77
N THR A 96 -9.56 14.60 -16.68
CA THR A 96 -8.67 14.25 -17.80
C THR A 96 -9.48 13.58 -18.92
N PRO A 97 -9.43 14.07 -20.18
CA PRO A 97 -10.23 13.53 -21.28
C PRO A 97 -9.92 12.06 -21.60
N LYS A 98 -10.95 11.27 -21.93
CA LYS A 98 -10.90 9.81 -22.10
C LYS A 98 -10.13 9.29 -23.33
N ASN A 99 -9.57 10.14 -24.18
CA ASN A 99 -8.85 9.69 -25.39
C ASN A 99 -7.38 10.16 -25.46
N TYR A 100 -6.80 10.42 -24.28
CA TYR A 100 -5.38 10.18 -24.06
C TYR A 100 -5.17 8.70 -23.79
N LEU A 101 -4.13 8.12 -24.38
CA LEU A 101 -3.77 6.75 -24.09
C LEU A 101 -3.14 6.66 -22.70
N ARG A 102 -3.98 6.55 -21.67
CA ARG A 102 -3.55 6.31 -20.29
C ARG A 102 -2.97 4.90 -20.24
N LEU A 103 -1.67 4.81 -20.02
CA LEU A 103 -1.00 3.52 -19.89
C LEU A 103 -1.28 2.95 -18.51
N SER A 104 -1.48 1.63 -18.44
CA SER A 104 -1.67 0.97 -17.15
C SER A 104 -0.32 0.86 -16.45
N THR A 105 -0.35 1.08 -15.15
CA THR A 105 0.78 0.86 -14.27
C THR A 105 0.93 -0.64 -14.03
N HIS A 106 2.14 -1.17 -14.21
CA HIS A 106 2.38 -2.59 -13.99
C HIS A 106 3.55 -2.80 -13.05
N ASN A 107 3.39 -3.75 -12.13
CA ASN A 107 4.50 -4.37 -11.42
C ASN A 107 5.47 -5.02 -12.42
N VAL A 108 6.75 -5.08 -12.04
CA VAL A 108 7.65 -6.10 -12.58
C VAL A 108 7.39 -7.37 -11.79
N GLY A 109 7.22 -8.52 -12.46
CA GLY A 109 6.73 -9.75 -11.84
C GLY A 109 5.19 -9.85 -11.78
N PRO A 110 4.66 -10.94 -11.22
CA PRO A 110 3.22 -11.15 -11.09
C PRO A 110 2.62 -10.32 -9.96
N ASN A 111 1.30 -10.16 -9.98
CA ASN A 111 0.58 -9.68 -8.81
C ASN A 111 0.56 -10.79 -7.74
N PRO A 112 0.59 -10.43 -6.44
CA PRO A 112 0.36 -11.39 -5.36
C PRO A 112 -0.97 -12.13 -5.55
N ASN A 113 -1.03 -13.38 -5.06
CA ASN A 113 -2.27 -14.14 -5.03
C ASN A 113 -3.05 -13.75 -3.77
N SER A 114 -4.14 -13.00 -3.94
CA SER A 114 -4.98 -12.54 -2.83
C SER A 114 -5.61 -13.65 -2.00
N GLN A 115 -5.64 -14.88 -2.51
CA GLN A 115 -6.16 -16.06 -1.80
C GLN A 115 -5.06 -16.86 -1.08
N SER A 116 -3.78 -16.50 -1.26
CA SER A 116 -2.68 -17.18 -0.58
C SER A 116 -2.30 -16.42 0.68
N THR A 117 -2.19 -17.13 1.79
CA THR A 117 -1.80 -16.61 3.10
C THR A 117 -0.70 -17.48 3.71
N MET A 118 -0.01 -16.95 4.72
CA MET A 118 0.90 -17.74 5.55
C MET A 118 0.15 -18.89 6.25
N SER A 119 0.78 -20.03 6.43
CA SER A 119 0.17 -21.18 7.12
C SER A 119 -0.24 -20.88 8.58
N ASP A 120 -1.32 -21.54 9.01
CA ASP A 120 -1.84 -21.46 10.38
C ASP A 120 -0.80 -21.91 11.42
N GLU A 121 0.02 -22.90 11.08
CA GLU A 121 1.09 -23.40 11.94
C GLU A 121 2.10 -22.29 12.29
N MET A 122 2.50 -21.49 11.29
CA MET A 122 3.40 -20.35 11.51
C MET A 122 2.71 -19.20 12.23
N ALA A 123 1.45 -18.92 11.89
CA ALA A 123 0.64 -17.93 12.59
C ALA A 123 0.54 -18.25 14.09
N GLN A 124 0.25 -19.51 14.43
CA GLN A 124 0.17 -20.00 15.80
C GLN A 124 1.54 -19.96 16.50
N LYS A 125 2.64 -20.32 15.81
CA LYS A 125 4.01 -20.22 16.37
C LYS A 125 4.31 -18.81 16.85
N ILE A 126 4.02 -17.79 16.04
CA ILE A 126 4.27 -16.38 16.35
C ILE A 126 3.35 -15.89 17.48
N ASN A 127 2.05 -16.13 17.36
CA ASN A 127 1.08 -15.73 18.39
C ASN A 127 1.42 -16.33 19.76
N LYS A 128 1.77 -17.62 19.81
CA LYS A 128 2.19 -18.30 21.03
C LYS A 128 3.48 -17.70 21.61
N LYS A 129 4.48 -17.40 20.77
CA LYS A 129 5.76 -16.82 21.19
C LYS A 129 5.59 -15.47 21.89
N HIS A 130 4.67 -14.63 21.41
CA HIS A 130 4.47 -13.27 21.93
C HIS A 130 3.28 -13.14 22.89
N GLY A 131 2.51 -14.21 23.13
CA GLY A 131 1.27 -14.12 23.91
C GLY A 131 0.21 -13.24 23.24
N ALA A 132 0.16 -13.27 21.91
CA ALA A 132 -0.73 -12.48 21.07
C ALA A 132 -1.80 -13.35 20.40
N SER A 133 -2.77 -12.70 19.77
CA SER A 133 -3.86 -13.32 19.03
C SER A 133 -4.13 -12.59 17.70
N ILE A 134 -3.06 -12.28 16.96
CA ILE A 134 -3.15 -11.61 15.66
C ILE A 134 -3.83 -12.53 14.65
N ASN A 135 -4.81 -11.99 13.92
CA ASN A 135 -5.40 -12.64 12.77
C ASN A 135 -4.54 -12.34 11.51
N PHE A 136 -3.54 -13.19 11.26
CA PHE A 136 -2.63 -13.02 10.12
C PHE A 136 -3.26 -13.31 8.75
N GLU A 137 -4.38 -14.03 8.70
CA GLU A 137 -5.18 -14.16 7.48
C GLU A 137 -5.76 -12.80 7.10
N GLN A 138 -6.32 -12.08 8.07
CA GLN A 138 -6.85 -10.74 7.83
C GLN A 138 -5.76 -9.73 7.46
N ILE A 139 -4.57 -9.84 8.06
CA ILE A 139 -3.40 -9.07 7.58
C ILE A 139 -3.12 -9.35 6.11
N SER A 140 -3.15 -10.61 5.68
CA SER A 140 -2.96 -10.97 4.27
C SER A 140 -4.02 -10.35 3.36
N ASN A 141 -5.28 -10.29 3.81
CA ASN A 141 -6.37 -9.63 3.08
C ASN A 141 -6.13 -8.13 2.90
N TYR A 142 -5.55 -7.46 3.90
CA TYR A 142 -5.17 -6.06 3.80
C TYR A 142 -4.00 -5.81 2.82
N GLU A 143 -3.03 -6.72 2.78
CA GLU A 143 -1.81 -6.61 1.97
C GLU A 143 -1.99 -7.04 0.51
N GLY A 144 -3.09 -7.74 0.22
CA GLY A 144 -3.37 -8.28 -1.12
C GLY A 144 -2.84 -9.69 -1.36
N GLY A 145 -2.52 -10.42 -0.29
CA GLY A 145 -2.13 -11.83 -0.34
C GLY A 145 -0.63 -12.11 -0.32
N GLN A 146 -0.29 -13.39 -0.49
CA GLN A 146 1.08 -13.88 -0.49
C GLN A 146 1.59 -14.12 -1.92
N ALA A 147 2.75 -13.58 -2.24
CA ALA A 147 3.44 -13.77 -3.51
C ALA A 147 4.52 -14.85 -3.41
N LEU A 148 4.39 -15.92 -4.21
CA LEU A 148 5.42 -16.96 -4.33
C LEU A 148 6.50 -16.61 -5.36
N ARG A 149 6.32 -15.54 -6.11
CA ARG A 149 7.30 -15.05 -7.09
C ARG A 149 7.59 -13.60 -6.78
N GLY A 150 8.86 -13.23 -6.87
CA GLY A 150 9.30 -11.87 -6.63
C GLY A 150 8.60 -10.90 -7.58
N TYR A 151 8.25 -9.73 -7.07
CA TYR A 151 7.72 -8.62 -7.85
C TYR A 151 8.30 -7.31 -7.33
N VAL A 152 8.25 -6.24 -8.13
CA VAL A 152 8.66 -4.90 -7.69
C VAL A 152 7.45 -3.99 -7.76
N PRO A 153 6.90 -3.53 -6.61
CA PRO A 153 5.74 -2.63 -6.54
C PRO A 153 6.14 -1.17 -6.76
N TRP A 154 6.93 -0.91 -7.81
CA TRP A 154 7.38 0.42 -8.18
C TRP A 154 7.21 0.66 -9.67
N TRP A 155 6.66 1.82 -10.03
CA TRP A 155 6.53 2.21 -11.43
C TRP A 155 6.42 3.74 -11.60
N PRO A 156 7.10 4.34 -12.60
CA PRO A 156 6.72 5.64 -13.11
C PRO A 156 5.37 5.53 -13.83
N ILE A 157 4.37 6.32 -13.42
CA ILE A 157 3.05 6.31 -14.04
C ILE A 157 3.13 7.05 -15.38
N ILE A 158 3.17 6.31 -16.50
CA ILE A 158 3.10 6.94 -17.83
C ILE A 158 1.67 7.45 -18.06
N LYS A 159 1.50 8.77 -18.09
CA LYS A 159 0.20 9.42 -18.31
C LYS A 159 -0.23 9.33 -19.77
N SER A 160 0.67 9.61 -20.69
CA SER A 160 0.37 9.61 -22.12
C SER A 160 1.63 9.65 -22.97
N ILE A 161 1.45 9.33 -24.25
CA ILE A 161 2.39 9.60 -25.33
C ILE A 161 1.63 10.47 -26.34
N SER A 162 2.20 11.61 -26.73
CA SER A 162 1.57 12.51 -27.71
C SER A 162 1.63 11.92 -29.13
N LYS A 163 0.84 12.46 -30.06
CA LYS A 163 0.88 12.07 -31.48
C LYS A 163 2.27 12.21 -32.13
N ASN A 164 3.11 13.11 -31.60
CA ASN A 164 4.47 13.33 -32.06
C ASN A 164 5.52 12.57 -31.22
N GLY A 165 5.06 11.73 -30.28
CA GLY A 165 5.88 10.85 -29.44
C GLY A 165 6.51 11.50 -28.21
N ALA A 166 5.97 12.62 -27.72
CA ALA A 166 6.38 13.19 -26.44
C ALA A 166 5.79 12.36 -25.29
N ILE A 167 6.64 11.94 -24.36
CA ILE A 167 6.28 11.14 -23.20
C ILE A 167 5.86 12.08 -22.07
N THR A 168 4.67 11.84 -21.52
CA THR A 168 4.23 12.47 -20.28
C THR A 168 4.14 11.41 -19.20
N VAL A 169 4.87 11.62 -18.13
CA VAL A 169 4.86 10.80 -16.91
C VAL A 169 4.28 11.62 -15.77
N LEU A 170 3.48 11.00 -14.91
CA LEU A 170 3.19 11.58 -13.61
C LEU A 170 4.41 11.37 -12.73
N LEU A 171 5.25 12.39 -12.69
CA LEU A 171 6.36 12.48 -11.76
C LEU A 171 5.88 13.33 -10.59
N ASN A 172 5.53 12.67 -9.51
CA ASN A 172 5.46 13.32 -8.21
C ASN A 172 6.93 13.50 -7.81
N PHE A 173 7.41 14.73 -7.65
CA PHE A 173 8.78 14.99 -7.19
C PHE A 173 8.76 15.41 -5.72
N HIS A 174 9.69 14.87 -4.94
CA HIS A 174 9.87 15.23 -3.54
C HIS A 174 10.18 16.70 -3.41
N LYS A 175 9.41 17.35 -2.54
CA LYS A 175 9.62 18.74 -2.16
C LYS A 175 10.20 18.80 -0.77
N ASN A 176 11.28 19.55 -0.61
CA ASN A 176 11.78 19.97 0.68
C ASN A 176 10.74 20.86 1.38
N ASN A 177 10.93 21.09 2.68
CA ASN A 177 10.02 21.91 3.50
C ASN A 177 9.85 23.36 2.98
N ASP A 178 10.82 23.87 2.22
CA ASP A 178 10.79 25.19 1.59
C ASP A 178 10.08 25.22 0.22
N GLY A 179 9.57 24.07 -0.23
CA GLY A 179 8.89 23.91 -1.52
C GLY A 179 9.83 23.67 -2.71
N SER A 180 11.15 23.70 -2.52
CA SER A 180 12.13 23.33 -3.55
C SER A 180 12.11 21.83 -3.83
N LEU A 181 12.46 21.42 -5.05
CA LEU A 181 12.56 20.00 -5.40
C LEU A 181 13.81 19.41 -4.79
N ALA A 182 13.67 18.32 -4.04
CA ALA A 182 14.81 17.60 -3.48
C ALA A 182 15.60 16.87 -4.57
N THR A 183 16.91 16.82 -4.39
CA THR A 183 17.83 16.16 -5.31
C THR A 183 18.72 15.15 -4.59
N THR A 184 19.15 14.13 -5.33
CA THR A 184 20.23 13.24 -4.92
C THR A 184 21.57 14.00 -4.88
N LYS A 185 22.61 13.38 -4.30
CA LYS A 185 23.97 13.93 -4.31
C LYS A 185 24.48 14.23 -5.73
N ASP A 186 24.02 13.44 -6.70
CA ASP A 186 24.39 13.56 -8.12
C ASP A 186 23.49 14.54 -8.89
N GLY A 187 22.60 15.27 -8.20
CA GLY A 187 21.76 16.32 -8.78
C GLY A 187 20.44 15.87 -9.41
N TYR A 188 20.14 14.56 -9.43
CA TYR A 188 18.85 14.06 -9.94
C TYR A 188 17.70 14.40 -9.00
N LYS A 189 16.55 14.81 -9.55
CA LYS A 189 15.35 15.08 -8.76
C LYS A 189 14.81 13.80 -8.14
N ILE A 190 14.47 13.85 -6.86
CA ILE A 190 13.88 12.74 -6.13
C ILE A 190 12.37 12.70 -6.42
N LEU A 191 11.82 11.53 -6.71
CA LEU A 191 10.38 11.35 -6.93
C LEU A 191 9.62 11.14 -5.60
N ASP A 192 8.56 11.92 -5.33
CA ASP A 192 7.56 11.73 -4.27
C ASP A 192 6.66 10.53 -4.59
N GLY A 193 6.22 9.77 -3.58
CA GLY A 193 5.36 8.59 -3.78
C GLY A 193 6.00 7.49 -4.65
N SER A 194 7.31 7.52 -4.84
CA SER A 194 8.05 6.53 -5.61
C SER A 194 8.67 5.53 -4.63
N SER A 195 7.93 4.47 -4.32
CA SER A 195 8.36 3.46 -3.34
C SER A 195 9.86 3.19 -3.48
N GLN A 196 10.59 3.24 -2.36
CA GLN A 196 11.98 2.80 -2.30
C GLN A 196 12.03 1.26 -2.26
N SER A 197 11.02 0.63 -2.86
CA SER A 197 10.81 -0.79 -2.78
C SER A 197 11.76 -1.50 -3.71
N GLY A 198 12.29 -2.61 -3.22
CA GLY A 198 13.01 -3.57 -4.03
C GLY A 198 12.11 -4.68 -4.51
N VAL A 199 12.73 -5.84 -4.68
CA VAL A 199 11.98 -7.09 -4.88
C VAL A 199 11.21 -7.40 -3.61
N THR A 200 9.89 -7.49 -3.75
CA THR A 200 8.93 -7.89 -2.74
C THR A 200 8.49 -9.33 -2.99
N ILE A 201 8.32 -10.09 -1.92
CA ILE A 201 7.83 -11.48 -1.96
C ILE A 201 6.99 -11.78 -0.70
N GLY A 202 6.34 -12.93 -0.63
CA GLY A 202 5.48 -13.27 0.51
C GLY A 202 4.32 -12.27 0.66
N THR A 203 3.91 -11.99 1.89
CA THR A 203 2.94 -10.96 2.25
C THR A 203 3.66 -9.61 2.46
N GLY A 204 4.20 -9.02 1.39
CA GLY A 204 4.79 -7.68 1.45
C GLY A 204 6.22 -7.62 2.02
N VAL A 205 6.97 -8.73 2.03
CA VAL A 205 8.39 -8.76 2.45
C VAL A 205 9.24 -8.06 1.40
N ASP A 206 9.57 -6.80 1.63
CA ASP A 206 10.38 -5.98 0.72
C ASP A 206 11.88 -6.16 0.99
N LEU A 207 12.54 -6.97 0.17
CA LEU A 207 13.97 -7.28 0.27
C LEU A 207 14.85 -6.04 0.06
N GLY A 208 14.40 -5.07 -0.74
CA GLY A 208 15.14 -3.83 -0.98
C GLY A 208 15.26 -2.95 0.25
N GLN A 209 14.35 -3.10 1.21
CA GLN A 209 14.40 -2.36 2.48
C GLN A 209 15.20 -3.08 3.57
N GLN A 210 15.64 -4.32 3.33
CA GLN A 210 16.36 -5.11 4.32
C GLN A 210 17.87 -4.92 4.22
N GLU A 211 18.51 -4.50 5.33
CA GLU A 211 19.98 -4.51 5.41
C GLU A 211 20.52 -5.94 5.41
N PRO A 212 21.39 -6.31 4.45
CA PRO A 212 21.79 -7.71 4.26
C PRO A 212 22.33 -8.37 5.51
N THR A 213 23.18 -7.69 6.29
CA THR A 213 23.83 -8.27 7.47
C THR A 213 22.81 -8.55 8.57
N ALA A 214 22.01 -7.55 8.93
CA ALA A 214 20.99 -7.65 9.95
C ALA A 214 19.89 -8.63 9.54
N TYR A 215 19.46 -8.60 8.28
CA TYR A 215 18.37 -9.45 7.81
C TYR A 215 18.78 -10.92 7.74
N LYS A 216 19.97 -11.21 7.19
CA LYS A 216 20.52 -12.58 7.23
C LYS A 216 20.64 -13.10 8.67
N LYS A 217 21.00 -12.24 9.62
CA LYS A 217 21.01 -12.62 11.04
C LYS A 217 19.61 -12.98 11.53
N ARG A 218 18.59 -12.15 11.27
CA ARG A 218 17.21 -12.46 11.69
C ARG A 218 16.69 -13.76 11.06
N LEU A 219 16.95 -13.97 9.77
CA LEU A 219 16.60 -15.21 9.07
C LEU A 219 17.24 -16.45 9.73
N LYS A 220 18.53 -16.38 10.08
CA LYS A 220 19.22 -17.47 10.80
C LYS A 220 18.64 -17.71 12.18
N ASP A 221 18.40 -16.64 12.94
CA ASP A 221 17.79 -16.71 14.27
C ASP A 221 16.36 -17.29 14.20
N PHE A 222 15.69 -17.15 13.05
CA PHE A 222 14.38 -17.72 12.76
C PHE A 222 14.43 -19.10 12.09
N GLU A 223 15.61 -19.75 12.07
CA GLU A 223 15.81 -21.12 11.55
C GLU A 223 15.57 -21.26 10.04
N VAL A 224 15.70 -20.16 9.28
CA VAL A 224 15.67 -20.19 7.82
C VAL A 224 16.94 -20.85 7.28
N SER A 225 16.79 -21.75 6.31
CA SER A 225 17.92 -22.50 5.74
C SER A 225 18.91 -21.57 5.04
N GLN A 226 20.19 -21.94 5.07
CA GLN A 226 21.23 -21.19 4.36
C GLN A 226 20.96 -21.12 2.86
N GLU A 227 20.40 -22.18 2.26
CA GLU A 227 19.99 -22.22 0.85
C GLU A 227 18.95 -21.13 0.52
N LEU A 228 17.93 -20.94 1.36
CA LEU A 228 16.94 -19.87 1.15
C LEU A 228 17.58 -18.49 1.39
N ILE A 229 18.50 -18.35 2.34
CA ILE A 229 19.21 -17.09 2.56
C ILE A 229 20.04 -16.72 1.32
N ASP A 230 20.82 -17.66 0.79
CA ASP A 230 21.67 -17.45 -0.40
C ASP A 230 20.83 -17.09 -1.62
N LYS A 231 19.62 -17.65 -1.71
CA LYS A 231 18.64 -17.33 -2.76
C LYS A 231 18.09 -15.91 -2.66
N LEU A 232 17.98 -15.33 -1.46
CA LEU A 232 17.40 -14.01 -1.22
C LEU A 232 18.45 -12.88 -1.23
N GLU A 233 19.66 -13.19 -0.78
CA GLU A 233 20.74 -12.20 -0.60
C GLU A 233 20.97 -11.28 -1.81
N PRO A 234 21.00 -11.78 -3.07
CA PRO A 234 21.26 -10.92 -4.22
C PRO A 234 20.19 -9.84 -4.46
N TYR A 235 19.00 -9.97 -3.88
CA TYR A 235 17.90 -9.03 -4.02
C TYR A 235 17.85 -8.00 -2.88
N MET A 236 18.61 -8.22 -1.81
CA MET A 236 18.63 -7.33 -0.64
C MET A 236 19.25 -5.98 -1.03
N HIS A 237 18.71 -4.89 -0.49
CA HIS A 237 19.13 -3.51 -0.81
C HIS A 237 18.96 -3.02 -2.26
N LEU A 238 18.66 -3.90 -3.22
CA LEU A 238 18.30 -3.47 -4.57
C LEU A 238 16.95 -2.77 -4.52
N LYS A 239 16.84 -1.60 -5.15
CA LYS A 239 15.62 -0.79 -5.14
C LYS A 239 15.21 -0.39 -6.54
N ARG A 240 13.91 -0.18 -6.74
CA ARG A 240 13.32 0.44 -7.92
C ARG A 240 13.78 -0.26 -9.21
N ALA A 241 14.35 0.51 -10.12
CA ALA A 241 14.87 0.07 -11.39
C ALA A 241 15.95 -1.00 -11.29
N GLU A 242 16.88 -0.88 -10.35
CA GLU A 242 17.94 -1.89 -10.16
C GLU A 242 17.33 -3.22 -9.72
N ALA A 243 16.38 -3.19 -8.79
CA ALA A 243 15.63 -4.39 -8.37
C ALA A 243 14.83 -4.99 -9.54
N ALA A 244 14.18 -4.15 -10.34
CA ALA A 244 13.40 -4.58 -11.49
C ALA A 244 14.26 -5.21 -12.60
N GLU A 245 15.37 -4.59 -12.96
CA GLU A 245 16.32 -5.14 -13.94
C GLU A 245 16.89 -6.46 -13.46
N TYR A 246 17.32 -6.52 -12.19
CA TYR A 246 17.86 -7.74 -11.61
C TYR A 246 16.82 -8.86 -11.57
N LEU A 247 15.58 -8.58 -11.15
CA LEU A 247 14.50 -9.57 -11.11
C LEU A 247 14.10 -10.09 -12.49
N LEU A 248 14.15 -9.25 -13.53
CA LEU A 248 13.89 -9.68 -14.91
C LEU A 248 14.96 -10.63 -15.44
N ALA A 249 16.23 -10.36 -15.11
CA ALA A 249 17.35 -11.22 -15.46
C ALA A 249 17.43 -12.49 -14.60
N HIS A 250 17.02 -12.39 -13.33
CA HIS A 250 17.09 -13.45 -12.33
C HIS A 250 15.73 -13.57 -11.62
N PRO A 251 14.74 -14.28 -12.20
CA PRO A 251 13.42 -14.42 -11.58
C PRO A 251 13.49 -15.15 -10.24
N LEU A 252 12.95 -14.53 -9.18
CA LEU A 252 12.84 -15.14 -7.86
C LEU A 252 11.54 -15.94 -7.75
N THR A 253 11.63 -17.23 -7.39
CA THR A 253 10.47 -18.08 -7.08
C THR A 253 10.72 -18.88 -5.80
N LEU A 254 9.76 -18.86 -4.89
CA LEU A 254 9.76 -19.61 -3.65
C LEU A 254 8.69 -20.69 -3.66
N THR A 255 8.94 -21.76 -2.92
CA THR A 255 7.90 -22.70 -2.50
C THR A 255 6.99 -22.04 -1.46
N LYS A 256 5.80 -22.60 -1.26
CA LYS A 256 4.88 -22.15 -0.21
C LYS A 256 5.52 -22.19 1.18
N LYS A 257 6.28 -23.23 1.49
CA LYS A 257 6.97 -23.37 2.78
C LYS A 257 8.04 -22.30 2.99
N GLU A 258 8.82 -22.01 1.95
CA GLU A 258 9.82 -20.92 1.99
C GLU A 258 9.13 -19.56 2.22
N ALA A 259 8.05 -19.26 1.49
CA ALA A 259 7.30 -18.02 1.66
C ALA A 259 6.66 -17.89 3.05
N ASP A 260 6.10 -18.99 3.59
CA ASP A 260 5.51 -19.01 4.93
C ASP A 260 6.56 -18.71 6.01
N LEU A 261 7.79 -19.20 5.85
CA LEU A 261 8.89 -18.92 6.79
C LEU A 261 9.31 -17.45 6.74
N LEU A 262 9.40 -16.84 5.55
CA LEU A 262 9.75 -15.43 5.40
C LEU A 262 8.67 -14.51 5.94
N ASP A 263 7.40 -14.83 5.67
CA ASP A 263 6.28 -14.11 6.24
C ASP A 263 6.29 -14.19 7.76
N ALA A 264 6.59 -15.37 8.29
CA ALA A 264 6.62 -15.60 9.72
C ALA A 264 7.72 -14.81 10.41
N GLU A 265 8.93 -14.80 9.84
CA GLU A 265 10.04 -14.01 10.37
C GLU A 265 9.73 -12.51 10.34
N MET A 266 9.21 -12.01 9.21
CA MET A 266 8.91 -10.58 9.06
C MET A 266 7.80 -10.16 10.03
N LYS A 267 6.73 -10.96 10.13
CA LYS A 267 5.61 -10.71 11.05
C LYS A 267 6.04 -10.84 12.51
N ASP A 268 6.99 -11.73 12.84
CA ASP A 268 7.57 -11.85 14.18
C ASP A 268 8.31 -10.57 14.60
N ASP A 269 9.16 -10.02 13.73
CA ASP A 269 9.91 -8.79 14.01
C ASP A 269 8.95 -7.59 14.17
N HIS A 270 7.99 -7.44 13.27
CA HIS A 270 6.97 -6.38 13.36
C HIS A 270 6.08 -6.53 14.60
N LEU A 271 5.70 -7.74 15.01
CA LEU A 271 4.86 -7.94 16.18
C LEU A 271 5.62 -7.60 17.47
N LYS A 272 6.88 -8.06 17.57
CA LYS A 272 7.77 -7.69 18.67
C LYS A 272 7.88 -6.16 18.82
N ASN A 273 8.08 -5.46 17.70
CA ASN A 273 8.18 -4.01 17.69
C ASN A 273 6.83 -3.34 18.03
N THR A 274 5.71 -3.85 17.50
CA THR A 274 4.36 -3.36 17.83
C THR A 274 4.09 -3.42 19.32
N ILE A 275 4.40 -4.55 19.98
CA ILE A 275 4.21 -4.74 21.42
C ILE A 275 5.09 -3.76 22.21
N ALA A 276 6.37 -3.62 21.82
CA ALA A 276 7.28 -2.70 22.48
C ALA A 276 6.81 -1.23 22.37
N GLU A 277 6.34 -0.83 21.19
CA GLU A 277 5.79 0.50 20.95
C GLU A 277 4.51 0.75 21.74
N TYR A 278 3.59 -0.22 21.73
CA TYR A 278 2.35 -0.15 22.50
C TYR A 278 2.65 0.03 24.00
N ASN A 279 3.52 -0.80 24.57
CA ASN A 279 3.93 -0.70 25.97
C ASN A 279 4.54 0.67 26.29
N GLY A 280 5.31 1.25 25.36
CA GLY A 280 5.84 2.61 25.47
C GLY A 280 4.76 3.69 25.46
N ILE A 281 3.74 3.54 24.62
CA ILE A 281 2.61 4.48 24.51
C ILE A 281 1.78 4.48 25.81
N VAL A 282 1.45 3.30 26.33
CA VAL A 282 0.53 3.16 27.47
C VAL A 282 1.17 3.37 28.84
N LYS A 283 2.51 3.46 28.93
CA LYS A 283 3.24 3.65 30.18
C LYS A 283 2.77 4.88 30.99
N GLY A 284 2.28 5.92 30.33
CA GLY A 284 1.76 7.13 30.96
C GLY A 284 0.27 7.08 31.32
N ILE A 285 -0.44 6.01 30.98
CA ILE A 285 -1.88 5.85 31.21
C ILE A 285 -2.09 5.10 32.52
N LYS A 286 -2.74 5.72 33.51
CA LYS A 286 -2.86 5.18 34.88
C LYS A 286 -3.48 3.78 34.92
N LYS A 287 -4.65 3.61 34.29
CA LYS A 287 -5.28 2.31 34.09
C LYS A 287 -5.39 2.03 32.60
N HIS A 288 -4.78 0.94 32.17
CA HIS A 288 -4.78 0.48 30.80
C HIS A 288 -4.71 -1.04 30.76
N ARG A 289 -5.15 -1.62 29.64
CA ARG A 289 -4.98 -3.02 29.32
C ARG A 289 -3.58 -3.27 28.76
N ALA A 290 -2.96 -4.38 29.13
CA ALA A 290 -1.75 -4.84 28.48
C ALA A 290 -2.05 -5.31 27.05
N PHE A 291 -1.05 -5.36 26.17
CA PHE A 291 -1.27 -5.76 24.76
C PHE A 291 -1.97 -7.12 24.62
N LYS A 292 -1.59 -8.11 25.44
CA LYS A 292 -2.18 -9.45 25.45
C LYS A 292 -3.65 -9.49 25.93
N GLU A 293 -4.12 -8.44 26.59
CA GLU A 293 -5.48 -8.30 27.11
C GLU A 293 -6.41 -7.58 26.11
N LEU A 294 -5.85 -7.06 25.03
CA LEU A 294 -6.62 -6.57 23.89
C LEU A 294 -7.24 -7.76 23.15
N SER A 295 -8.39 -7.55 22.51
CA SER A 295 -9.02 -8.57 21.66
C SER A 295 -8.17 -8.86 20.43
N SER A 296 -8.43 -10.01 19.79
CA SER A 296 -7.78 -10.36 18.51
C SER A 296 -7.95 -9.26 17.46
N ALA A 297 -9.13 -8.65 17.37
CA ALA A 297 -9.38 -7.53 16.45
C ALA A 297 -8.51 -6.32 16.79
N GLU A 298 -8.48 -5.90 18.05
CA GLU A 298 -7.67 -4.76 18.49
C GLU A 298 -6.17 -4.96 18.24
N GLN A 299 -5.63 -6.14 18.61
CA GLN A 299 -4.23 -6.47 18.36
C GLN A 299 -3.92 -6.48 16.86
N THR A 300 -4.83 -7.04 16.04
CA THR A 300 -4.67 -7.10 14.59
C THR A 300 -4.63 -5.71 13.96
N ILE A 301 -5.47 -4.77 14.41
CA ILE A 301 -5.43 -3.38 13.93
C ILE A 301 -4.11 -2.72 14.29
N LEU A 302 -3.65 -2.82 15.54
CA LEU A 302 -2.38 -2.22 15.95
C LEU A 302 -1.19 -2.81 15.18
N PHE A 303 -1.16 -4.13 14.99
CA PHE A 303 -0.16 -4.78 14.16
C PHE A 303 -0.22 -4.30 12.72
N SER A 304 -1.43 -4.21 12.14
CA SER A 304 -1.64 -3.74 10.77
C SER A 304 -1.14 -2.31 10.56
N ARG A 305 -1.40 -1.41 11.53
CA ARG A 305 -0.87 -0.04 11.50
C ARG A 305 0.65 -0.01 11.57
N HIS A 306 1.25 -0.81 12.45
CA HIS A 306 2.70 -0.91 12.55
C HIS A 306 3.30 -1.48 11.26
N TYR A 307 2.71 -2.51 10.67
CA TYR A 307 3.21 -3.15 9.46
C TYR A 307 3.15 -2.20 8.24
N GLN A 308 2.06 -1.44 8.10
CA GLN A 308 1.90 -0.45 7.03
C GLN A 308 2.78 0.80 7.19
N ASP A 309 2.85 1.37 8.40
CA ASP A 309 3.49 2.67 8.65
C ASP A 309 4.90 2.55 9.26
N GLY A 310 5.35 1.33 9.55
CA GLY A 310 6.58 1.02 10.26
C GLY A 310 6.58 1.40 11.75
N ASN A 311 5.49 1.96 12.28
CA ASN A 311 5.33 2.32 13.69
C ASN A 311 3.88 2.65 14.07
N ILE A 312 3.56 2.60 15.37
CA ILE A 312 2.28 3.11 15.93
C ILE A 312 2.46 4.33 16.85
N LYS A 313 3.65 4.95 16.87
CA LYS A 313 4.01 5.97 17.87
C LYS A 313 3.54 7.39 17.54
N LYS A 314 2.98 7.62 16.35
CA LYS A 314 2.68 8.97 15.84
C LYS A 314 1.27 9.07 15.27
N GLY A 315 0.72 10.28 15.28
CA GLY A 315 -0.55 10.62 14.62
C GLY A 315 -1.71 9.71 15.02
N ALA A 316 -2.56 9.39 14.04
CA ALA A 316 -3.75 8.57 14.25
C ALA A 316 -3.45 7.20 14.88
N SER A 317 -2.37 6.53 14.47
CA SER A 317 -1.98 5.22 15.02
C SER A 317 -1.71 5.26 16.53
N ARG A 318 -1.12 6.37 17.03
CA ARG A 318 -0.90 6.57 18.47
C ARG A 318 -2.23 6.75 19.20
N GLU A 319 -3.09 7.62 18.69
CA GLU A 319 -4.39 7.93 19.29
C GLU A 319 -5.31 6.69 19.32
N ILE A 320 -5.22 5.84 18.29
CA ILE A 320 -5.88 4.52 18.26
C ILE A 320 -5.34 3.65 19.39
N ALA A 321 -4.02 3.50 19.53
CA ALA A 321 -3.42 2.69 20.60
C ALA A 321 -3.82 3.14 22.01
N GLU A 322 -3.82 4.46 22.27
CA GLU A 322 -4.24 5.05 23.55
C GLU A 322 -5.73 4.79 23.84
N SER A 323 -6.57 4.87 22.81
CA SER A 323 -8.02 4.61 22.94
C SER A 323 -8.30 3.13 23.21
N LEU A 324 -7.69 2.22 22.44
CA LEU A 324 -7.84 0.78 22.65
C LEU A 324 -7.31 0.36 24.02
N ALA A 325 -6.19 0.92 24.49
CA ALA A 325 -5.67 0.64 25.83
C ALA A 325 -6.67 0.90 26.97
N GLN A 326 -7.61 1.83 26.76
CA GLN A 326 -8.64 2.20 27.73
C GLN A 326 -10.01 1.58 27.44
N GLY A 327 -10.12 0.72 26.41
CA GLY A 327 -11.40 0.13 25.98
C GLY A 327 -12.32 1.13 25.27
N LEU A 328 -11.80 2.29 24.85
CA LEU A 328 -12.54 3.34 24.13
C LEU A 328 -12.57 3.03 22.63
N VAL A 329 -13.17 1.90 22.26
CA VAL A 329 -13.13 1.37 20.88
C VAL A 329 -13.78 2.33 19.87
N GLN A 330 -14.86 3.03 20.24
CA GLN A 330 -15.49 4.03 19.36
C GLN A 330 -14.52 5.17 19.02
N ASN A 331 -13.72 5.64 19.98
CA ASN A 331 -12.72 6.69 19.73
C ASN A 331 -11.63 6.19 18.78
N ALA A 332 -11.25 4.91 18.89
CA ALA A 332 -10.32 4.29 17.95
C ALA A 332 -10.91 4.21 16.54
N LEU A 333 -12.18 3.82 16.39
CA LEU A 333 -12.90 3.78 15.11
C LEU A 333 -12.99 5.16 14.44
N ASP A 334 -13.26 6.21 15.21
CA ASP A 334 -13.33 7.58 14.69
C ASP A 334 -11.99 8.03 14.10
N LYS A 335 -10.87 7.59 14.70
CA LYS A 335 -9.49 7.84 14.23
C LYS A 335 -9.06 6.92 13.11
N LEU A 336 -9.61 5.71 13.05
CA LEU A 336 -9.40 4.75 11.98
C LEU A 336 -10.23 5.12 10.74
N ASN A 337 -9.95 6.31 10.19
CA ASN A 337 -10.65 6.88 9.05
C ASN A 337 -9.65 7.59 8.12
N THR A 338 -9.84 7.45 6.80
CA THR A 338 -8.91 7.97 5.79
C THR A 338 -8.65 9.48 5.90
N LYS A 339 -9.58 10.27 6.46
CA LYS A 339 -9.39 11.71 6.69
C LYS A 339 -8.22 12.05 7.63
N HIS A 340 -7.78 11.10 8.44
CA HIS A 340 -6.66 11.26 9.36
C HIS A 340 -5.31 10.84 8.76
N TYR A 341 -5.30 10.38 7.51
CA TYR A 341 -4.13 9.96 6.76
C TYR A 341 -3.96 10.87 5.54
N ARG A 342 -2.71 11.26 5.25
CA ARG A 342 -2.41 12.21 4.18
C ARG A 342 -2.12 11.55 2.83
N ASP A 343 -1.75 10.27 2.85
CA ASP A 343 -1.28 9.54 1.68
C ASP A 343 -2.37 8.65 1.09
N ASP A 344 -2.34 8.52 -0.23
CA ASP A 344 -3.18 7.62 -1.00
C ASP A 344 -2.91 6.15 -0.66
N SER A 345 -1.73 5.82 -0.11
CA SER A 345 -1.38 4.47 0.36
C SER A 345 -2.36 3.89 1.38
N HIS A 346 -3.13 4.73 2.06
CA HIS A 346 -4.09 4.33 3.10
C HIS A 346 -5.53 4.16 2.61
N LYS A 347 -5.83 4.58 1.38
CA LYS A 347 -7.20 4.68 0.85
C LYS A 347 -7.95 3.35 0.82
N ASN A 348 -7.26 2.26 0.53
CA ASN A 348 -7.88 0.93 0.39
C ASN A 348 -7.86 0.15 1.71
N ARG A 349 -6.82 0.34 2.53
CA ARG A 349 -6.59 -0.45 3.74
C ARG A 349 -7.41 0.04 4.94
N ILE A 350 -7.45 1.36 5.17
CA ILE A 350 -8.14 1.93 6.34
C ILE A 350 -9.63 1.55 6.38
N PRO A 351 -10.39 1.57 5.26
CA PRO A 351 -11.79 1.14 5.30
C PRO A 351 -11.97 -0.33 5.70
N LEU A 352 -11.05 -1.22 5.32
CA LEU A 352 -11.09 -2.63 5.70
C LEU A 352 -10.79 -2.79 7.20
N GLU A 353 -9.70 -2.17 7.67
CA GLU A 353 -9.35 -2.12 9.09
C GLU A 353 -10.51 -1.58 9.96
N HIS A 354 -11.16 -0.52 9.50
CA HIS A 354 -12.32 0.07 10.17
C HIS A 354 -13.49 -0.91 10.23
N ALA A 355 -13.84 -1.53 9.10
CA ALA A 355 -14.95 -2.47 9.03
C ALA A 355 -14.74 -3.67 9.96
N ASP A 356 -13.52 -4.20 10.05
CA ASP A 356 -13.22 -5.36 10.89
C ASP A 356 -13.27 -5.01 12.38
N LEU A 357 -12.70 -3.87 12.78
CA LEU A 357 -12.80 -3.40 14.15
C LEU A 357 -14.26 -3.11 14.55
N GLN A 358 -15.04 -2.51 13.64
CA GLN A 358 -16.46 -2.21 13.86
C GLN A 358 -17.29 -3.50 13.98
N ALA A 359 -17.02 -4.49 13.13
CA ALA A 359 -17.71 -5.77 13.16
C ALA A 359 -17.51 -6.47 14.50
N TRP A 360 -16.28 -6.50 15.02
CA TRP A 360 -16.01 -7.02 16.35
C TRP A 360 -16.64 -6.15 17.46
N PHE A 361 -16.55 -4.82 17.36
CA PHE A 361 -17.13 -3.92 18.37
C PHE A 361 -18.64 -4.11 18.53
N ASN A 362 -19.35 -4.43 17.44
CA ASN A 362 -20.78 -4.73 17.47
C ASN A 362 -21.13 -6.03 18.23
N THR A 363 -20.15 -6.85 18.58
CA THR A 363 -20.35 -8.12 19.30
C THR A 363 -20.18 -8.00 20.82
N ILE A 364 -19.73 -6.84 21.32
CA ILE A 364 -19.41 -6.64 22.74
C ILE A 364 -20.32 -5.62 23.41
N ASN A 365 -20.45 -5.71 24.75
CA ASN A 365 -21.01 -4.62 25.55
C ASN A 365 -19.91 -3.55 25.78
N ALA A 366 -20.05 -2.40 25.11
CA ALA A 366 -19.05 -1.34 25.15
C ALA A 366 -18.79 -0.79 26.56
N GLU A 367 -19.80 -0.66 27.41
CA GLU A 367 -19.62 -0.10 28.76
C GLU A 367 -18.89 -1.06 29.70
N GLU A 368 -19.14 -2.36 29.58
CA GLU A 368 -18.42 -3.39 30.34
C GLU A 368 -16.96 -3.52 29.91
N TYR A 369 -16.68 -3.18 28.64
CA TYR A 369 -15.35 -3.29 28.05
C TYR A 369 -14.42 -2.10 28.37
N LYS A 370 -14.98 -0.97 28.81
CA LYS A 370 -14.21 0.22 29.17
C LYS A 370 -13.39 0.01 30.44
N VAL A 371 -12.18 0.57 30.43
CA VAL A 371 -11.32 0.64 31.62
C VAL A 371 -11.80 1.77 32.53
N LYS A 372 -12.39 1.43 33.67
CA LYS A 372 -12.89 2.39 34.67
C LYS A 372 -11.75 3.15 35.33
N GLN A 373 -11.65 4.45 35.07
CA GLN A 373 -10.68 5.34 35.74
C GLN A 373 -11.11 5.62 37.18
N ASP A 374 -10.14 5.91 38.07
CA ASP A 374 -10.44 6.17 39.50
C ASP A 374 -11.32 7.41 39.73
N ASP A 375 -11.36 8.32 38.75
CA ASP A 375 -12.09 9.60 38.84
C ASP A 375 -13.48 9.55 38.18
N GLU A 376 -13.93 8.39 37.67
CA GLU A 376 -15.35 8.17 37.39
C GLU A 376 -16.08 8.08 38.73
N LYS A 377 -16.40 9.26 39.27
CA LYS A 377 -17.28 9.44 40.42
C LYS A 377 -18.48 8.53 40.19
N ALA A 378 -18.59 7.48 41.00
CA ALA A 378 -19.71 6.56 40.94
C ALA A 378 -20.99 7.39 40.86
N ALA A 379 -21.71 7.28 39.74
CA ALA A 379 -23.07 7.78 39.70
C ALA A 379 -23.78 7.15 40.92
N PRO A 380 -24.42 7.94 41.78
CA PRO A 380 -25.08 7.37 42.94
C PRO A 380 -26.05 6.31 42.43
N ALA A 381 -25.95 5.10 43.01
CA ALA A 381 -26.93 4.06 42.78
C ALA A 381 -28.31 4.70 42.97
N SER A 382 -29.13 4.65 41.93
CA SER A 382 -30.51 5.14 41.99
C SER A 382 -31.22 4.30 43.05
N ALA A 383 -31.33 4.85 44.26
CA ALA A 383 -32.22 4.33 45.29
C ALA A 383 -33.66 4.60 44.86
N ASP A 384 -34.53 3.65 45.20
CA ASP A 384 -35.98 3.62 45.02
C ASP A 384 -36.54 3.49 43.60
N GLN A 385 -36.68 2.23 43.17
CA GLN A 385 -37.96 1.79 42.61
C GLN A 385 -38.62 0.80 43.57
N THR A 386 -39.60 1.29 44.30
CA THR A 386 -40.59 0.50 45.05
C THR A 386 -41.27 -0.50 44.10
N PRO A 387 -41.48 -1.78 44.48
CA PRO A 387 -42.20 -2.71 43.62
C PRO A 387 -43.67 -2.31 43.53
N ALA A 388 -44.17 -2.12 42.32
CA ALA A 388 -45.60 -1.96 42.08
C ALA A 388 -46.35 -3.24 42.47
N GLN A 389 -47.32 -3.11 43.38
CA GLN A 389 -48.29 -4.15 43.71
C GLN A 389 -49.13 -4.54 42.47
N PRO A 390 -49.52 -5.83 42.35
CA PRO A 390 -50.40 -6.28 41.28
C PRO A 390 -51.83 -5.80 41.51
N GLN A 391 -52.39 -5.08 40.53
CA GLN A 391 -53.80 -4.69 40.53
C GLN A 391 -54.68 -5.84 40.04
N THR A 392 -55.50 -6.39 40.93
CA THR A 392 -56.67 -7.21 40.62
C THR A 392 -57.78 -6.37 39.97
N PRO A 393 -58.49 -6.89 38.94
CA PRO A 393 -59.60 -6.18 38.32
C PRO A 393 -60.89 -6.35 39.14
N ALA A 394 -61.61 -5.25 39.38
CA ALA A 394 -62.96 -5.25 39.92
C ALA A 394 -64.01 -5.09 38.80
N PRO A 395 -65.19 -5.70 38.92
CA PRO A 395 -66.17 -5.84 37.84
C PRO A 395 -67.06 -4.61 37.71
N SER A 396 -67.41 -4.22 36.48
CA SER A 396 -68.41 -3.19 36.22
C SER A 396 -69.74 -3.83 35.83
N ALA A 397 -70.78 -3.49 36.59
CA ALA A 397 -72.13 -4.00 36.46
C ALA A 397 -72.88 -3.43 35.23
N HIS A 398 -73.69 -4.30 34.61
CA HIS A 398 -74.77 -3.92 33.71
C HIS A 398 -75.92 -3.20 34.47
N PRO A 399 -76.68 -2.38 33.74
CA PRO A 399 -78.10 -2.68 33.53
C PRO A 399 -78.43 -2.63 32.03
N GLY A 400 -79.09 -3.64 31.46
CA GLY A 400 -80.55 -3.79 31.55
C GLY A 400 -81.22 -3.19 30.29
N GLN A 401 -81.22 -3.92 29.17
CA GLN A 401 -82.41 -4.59 28.57
C GLN A 401 -83.45 -3.64 27.92
N ARG A 402 -83.63 -3.73 26.58
CA ARG A 402 -84.86 -4.24 25.91
C ARG A 402 -84.95 -3.85 24.42
N HIS A 403 -85.01 -4.90 23.60
CA HIS A 403 -85.94 -5.23 22.49
C HIS A 403 -86.30 -4.29 21.32
N ARG A 404 -86.34 -4.96 20.14
CA ARG A 404 -87.08 -4.73 18.88
C ARG A 404 -86.48 -3.61 18.01
N LYS A 405 -86.20 -3.80 16.72
CA LYS A 405 -86.69 -4.70 15.66
C LYS A 405 -85.55 -4.98 14.70
#